data_AF-A0A1T5C5H7-F1
#
_entry.id   AF-A0A1T5C5H7-F1
#
_cell.length_a   1.000
_cell.length_b   1.000
_cell.length_c   1.000
_cell.angle_alpha   90.00
_cell.angle_beta   90.00
_cell.angle_gamma   90.00
#
_symmetry.space_group_name_H-M   'P 1'
#
loop_
_entity.id
_entity.type
_entity.pdbx_description
1 polymer ?
#
loop_
_entity_poly.entity_id
_entity_poly.type
_entity_poly.pdbx_seq_one_letter_code
_entity_poly.pdbx_strand_id
1 'polypeptide(L)'
;MNNGSMASLVYTTEQCIGCNKCVNACPAMGACMSVEGETNEDRTIHVNAEYCVSCGACIDACKHGARKFNDDTDSFFEDLKKGEKISLLVAPAFLANYPKEYGSVLGGLKNWE
;
A
#
# COMPACT_ATOMS: atom_id res chain seq x y z
N MET A 1 20.37 -14.06 -13.87
CA MET A 1 19.38 -14.10 -12.78
C MET A 1 18.38 -13.00 -13.07
N ASN A 2 17.18 -13.34 -13.51
CA ASN A 2 16.14 -12.37 -13.82
C ASN A 2 15.60 -11.82 -12.50
N ASN A 3 16.18 -10.73 -12.03
CA ASN A 3 15.56 -9.91 -10.98
C ASN A 3 14.42 -9.15 -11.65
N GLY A 4 13.26 -9.83 -11.81
CA GLY A 4 12.01 -9.12 -11.99
C GLY A 4 11.92 -8.12 -10.86
N SER A 5 11.99 -6.83 -11.18
CA SER A 5 11.85 -5.75 -10.22
C SER A 5 10.50 -5.93 -9.53
N MET A 6 10.49 -6.54 -8.34
CA MET A 6 9.27 -6.60 -7.55
C MET A 6 8.94 -5.16 -7.17
N ALA A 7 7.93 -4.61 -7.83
CA ALA A 7 7.40 -3.31 -7.45
C ALA A 7 7.00 -3.39 -5.97
N SER A 8 7.59 -2.55 -5.13
CA SER A 8 7.24 -2.49 -3.71
C SER A 8 5.74 -2.21 -3.59
N LEU A 9 5.03 -2.97 -2.76
CA LEU A 9 3.61 -2.71 -2.48
C LEU A 9 3.42 -1.30 -1.92
N VAL A 10 4.38 -0.81 -1.14
CA VAL A 10 4.39 0.56 -0.57
C VAL A 10 5.41 1.41 -1.33
N TYR A 11 5.03 2.61 -1.74
CA TYR A 11 5.89 3.52 -2.51
C TYR A 11 5.82 4.96 -2.02
N THR A 12 6.72 5.78 -2.56
CA THR A 12 6.89 7.19 -2.26
C THR A 12 6.39 8.04 -3.42
N THR A 13 5.60 9.07 -3.14
CA THR A 13 5.18 10.05 -4.17
C THR A 13 6.05 11.30 -4.13
N GLU A 14 5.87 12.15 -5.13
CA GLU A 14 6.46 13.49 -5.26
C GLU A 14 6.14 14.45 -4.10
N GLN A 15 5.13 14.15 -3.28
CA GLN A 15 4.78 14.95 -2.09
C GLN A 15 5.76 14.75 -0.92
N CYS A 16 6.78 13.89 -1.08
CA CYS A 16 7.76 13.63 -0.04
C CYS A 16 8.70 14.83 0.15
N ILE A 17 8.71 15.40 1.34
CA ILE A 17 9.62 16.49 1.71
C ILE A 17 10.86 16.01 2.51
N GLY A 18 11.13 14.71 2.49
CA GLY A 18 12.30 14.16 3.17
C GLY A 18 12.33 14.29 4.70
N CYS A 19 11.19 14.42 5.40
CA CYS A 19 11.17 14.73 6.85
C CYS A 19 11.55 13.57 7.79
N ASN A 20 11.92 12.39 7.27
CA ASN A 20 12.35 11.20 8.01
C ASN A 20 11.37 10.57 9.01
N LYS A 21 10.13 11.07 9.16
CA LYS A 21 9.12 10.46 10.05
C LYS A 21 8.84 8.99 9.71
N CYS A 22 8.76 8.67 8.43
CA CYS A 22 8.56 7.30 7.95
C CYS A 22 9.76 6.37 8.25
N VAL A 23 10.99 6.90 8.27
CA VAL A 23 12.19 6.14 8.64
C VAL A 23 12.11 5.74 10.11
N ASN A 24 11.79 6.68 11.00
CA ASN A 24 11.67 6.43 12.44
C ASN A 24 10.52 5.47 12.79
N ALA A 25 9.42 5.51 12.05
CA ALA A 25 8.26 4.66 12.32
C ALA A 25 8.40 3.23 11.75
N CYS A 26 9.36 2.99 10.85
CA CYS A 26 9.45 1.71 10.17
C CYS A 26 10.10 0.65 11.07
N PRO A 27 9.44 -0.49 11.33
CA PRO A 27 10.02 -1.57 12.14
C PRO A 27 11.05 -2.39 11.35
N ALA A 28 11.06 -2.28 10.02
CA ALA A 28 11.99 -2.98 9.14
C ALA A 28 13.17 -2.07 8.79
N MET A 29 14.31 -2.28 9.46
CA MET A 29 15.53 -1.51 9.19
C MET A 29 15.92 -1.63 7.72
N GLY A 30 16.30 -0.50 7.10
CA GLY A 30 16.68 -0.45 5.69
C GLY A 30 15.50 -0.36 4.71
N ALA A 31 14.26 -0.54 5.15
CA ALA A 31 13.09 -0.44 4.26
C ALA A 31 12.77 1.00 3.85
N CYS A 32 13.01 1.99 4.70
CA CYS A 32 12.86 3.42 4.36
C CYS A 32 14.24 4.07 4.27
N MET A 33 14.65 4.44 3.06
CA MET A 33 16.00 4.96 2.78
C MET A 33 15.93 6.42 2.34
N SER A 34 16.71 7.29 2.98
CA SER A 34 16.90 8.65 2.50
C SER A 34 17.73 8.64 1.22
N VAL A 35 17.25 9.33 0.20
CA VAL A 35 17.93 9.51 -1.08
C VAL A 35 18.09 11.01 -1.28
N GLU A 36 19.32 11.44 -1.52
CA GLU A 36 19.63 12.83 -1.87
C GLU A 36 19.28 13.07 -3.35
N GLY A 37 18.62 14.19 -3.64
CA GLY A 37 18.38 14.64 -5.01
C GLY A 37 19.54 15.47 -5.54
N GLU A 38 19.32 16.21 -6.63
CA GLU A 38 20.36 17.05 -7.24
C GLU A 38 20.77 18.21 -6.32
N THR A 39 19.85 18.70 -5.50
CA THR A 39 20.12 19.67 -4.44
C THR A 39 19.85 19.09 -3.04
N ASN A 40 20.41 19.72 -2.01
CA ASN A 40 20.14 19.36 -0.61
C ASN A 40 18.65 19.50 -0.22
N GLU A 41 17.88 20.26 -1.00
CA GLU A 41 16.45 20.52 -0.78
C GLU A 41 15.57 19.42 -1.41
N ASP A 42 16.12 18.64 -2.34
CA ASP A 42 15.41 17.58 -3.09
C ASP A 42 15.46 16.21 -2.37
N ARG A 43 15.70 16.20 -1.06
CA ARG A 43 15.79 14.95 -0.30
C ARG A 43 14.43 14.25 -0.26
N THR A 44 14.39 13.01 -0.74
CA THR A 44 13.20 12.14 -0.69
C THR A 44 13.51 10.84 0.04
N ILE A 45 12.50 10.15 0.55
CA ILE A 45 12.69 8.86 1.23
C ILE A 45 12.09 7.76 0.36
N HIS A 46 12.91 6.86 -0.17
CA HIS A 46 12.48 5.72 -0.98
C HIS A 46 12.15 4.49 -0.13
N VAL A 47 11.33 3.60 -0.68
CA VAL A 47 11.04 2.30 -0.07
C VAL A 47 11.87 1.23 -0.76
N ASN A 48 12.71 0.51 0.00
CA ASN A 48 13.42 -0.65 -0.49
C ASN A 48 12.51 -1.89 -0.42
N ALA A 49 12.09 -2.41 -1.57
CA ALA A 49 11.21 -3.56 -1.67
C ALA A 49 11.78 -4.83 -1.03
N GLU A 50 13.12 -4.99 -1.01
CA GLU A 50 13.78 -6.18 -0.47
C GLU A 50 13.66 -6.26 1.06
N TYR A 51 13.65 -5.11 1.73
CA TYR A 51 13.55 -5.01 3.20
C TYR A 51 12.13 -4.73 3.67
N CYS A 52 11.27 -4.22 2.78
CA CYS A 52 9.90 -3.84 3.13
C CYS A 52 9.05 -5.08 3.44
N VAL A 53 8.50 -5.13 4.65
CA VAL A 53 7.56 -6.17 5.09
C VAL A 53 6.08 -5.76 4.92
N SER A 54 5.82 -4.68 4.20
CA SER A 54 4.47 -4.21 3.85
C SER A 54 3.52 -3.97 5.03
N CYS A 55 4.03 -3.57 6.19
CA CYS A 55 3.23 -3.38 7.41
C CYS A 55 2.40 -2.07 7.46
N GLY A 56 2.67 -1.11 6.58
CA GLY A 56 1.93 0.15 6.52
C GLY A 56 2.31 1.23 7.56
N ALA A 57 3.19 0.95 8.53
CA ALA A 57 3.55 1.92 9.58
C ALA A 57 4.08 3.28 9.04
N CYS A 58 4.78 3.27 7.91
CA CYS A 58 5.27 4.49 7.27
C CYS A 58 4.15 5.33 6.63
N ILE A 59 3.04 4.71 6.24
CA ILE A 59 1.85 5.37 5.70
C ILE A 59 1.18 6.17 6.83
N ASP A 60 0.92 5.55 7.97
CA ASP A 60 0.31 6.21 9.15
C ASP A 60 1.14 7.39 9.68
N ALA A 61 2.46 7.23 9.64
CA ALA A 61 3.40 8.25 10.09
C ALA A 61 3.49 9.45 9.13
N CYS A 62 3.20 9.27 7.85
CA CYS A 62 3.32 10.32 6.86
C CYS A 62 2.16 11.32 6.97
N LYS A 63 2.47 12.59 7.25
CA LYS A 63 1.48 13.68 7.29
C LYS A 63 1.40 14.51 6.00
N HIS A 64 2.18 14.13 4.99
CA HIS A 64 2.25 14.80 3.69
C HIS A 64 1.53 14.03 2.57
N GLY A 65 0.91 12.87 2.88
CA GLY A 65 0.31 12.01 1.86
C GLY A 65 1.31 11.32 0.93
N ALA A 66 2.61 11.42 1.22
CA ALA A 66 3.70 10.95 0.36
C ALA A 66 4.01 9.45 0.45
N ARG A 67 3.25 8.69 1.24
CA ARG A 67 3.38 7.24 1.41
C ARG A 67 2.07 6.60 0.97
N LYS A 68 2.15 5.80 -0.09
CA LYS A 68 1.01 5.15 -0.75
C LYS A 68 1.29 3.67 -0.94
N PHE A 69 0.27 2.92 -1.32
CA PHE A 69 0.40 1.52 -1.68
C PHE A 69 -0.24 1.27 -3.04
N ASN A 70 0.17 0.20 -3.72
CA ASN A 70 -0.47 -0.25 -4.95
C ASN A 70 -1.83 -0.85 -4.57
N ASP A 71 -2.89 -0.20 -5.03
CA ASP A 71 -4.27 -0.56 -4.77
C ASP A 71 -4.88 -1.06 -6.08
N ASP A 72 -5.36 -2.30 -6.09
CA ASP A 72 -5.98 -2.97 -7.23
C ASP A 72 -7.51 -2.97 -7.18
N THR A 73 -8.10 -2.21 -6.25
CA THR A 73 -9.56 -2.11 -6.06
C THR A 73 -10.31 -1.73 -7.33
N ASP A 74 -9.79 -0.79 -8.12
CA ASP A 74 -10.45 -0.35 -9.37
C ASP A 74 -10.48 -1.47 -10.41
N SER A 75 -9.36 -2.18 -10.60
CA SER A 75 -9.29 -3.34 -11.51
C SER A 75 -10.27 -4.42 -11.08
N PHE A 76 -10.35 -4.71 -9.78
CA PHE A 76 -11.29 -5.67 -9.24
C PHE A 76 -12.75 -5.30 -9.58
N PHE A 77 -13.15 -4.04 -9.41
CA PHE A 77 -14.51 -3.61 -9.73
C PHE A 77 -14.78 -3.56 -11.24
N GLU A 78 -13.77 -3.29 -12.07
CA GLU A 78 -13.89 -3.40 -13.52
C GLU A 78 -14.16 -4.84 -13.96
N ASP A 79 -13.43 -5.81 -13.42
CA ASP A 79 -13.60 -7.22 -13.75
C ASP A 79 -14.93 -7.75 -13.22
N LEU A 80 -15.37 -7.29 -12.05
CA LEU A 80 -16.69 -7.57 -11.52
C LEU A 80 -17.81 -7.07 -12.46
N LYS A 81 -17.69 -5.84 -12.99
CA LYS A 81 -18.63 -5.26 -13.97
C LYS A 81 -18.66 -6.00 -15.30
N LYS A 82 -17.53 -6.58 -15.74
CA LYS A 82 -17.46 -7.40 -16.96
C LYS A 82 -18.16 -8.76 -16.80
N GLY A 83 -18.55 -9.13 -15.59
CA GLY A 83 -19.12 -10.44 -15.29
C GLY A 83 -18.08 -11.55 -15.19
N GLU A 84 -16.82 -11.21 -14.87
CA GLU A 84 -15.79 -12.21 -14.66
C GLU A 84 -16.11 -13.09 -13.45
N LYS A 85 -15.77 -14.38 -13.56
CA LYS A 85 -15.99 -15.32 -12.45
C LYS A 85 -14.88 -15.17 -11.42
N ILE A 86 -15.16 -14.46 -10.35
CA ILE A 86 -14.19 -14.18 -9.28
C ILE A 86 -14.47 -15.07 -8.06
N SER A 87 -13.44 -15.71 -7.54
CA SER A 87 -13.48 -16.38 -6.23
C SER A 87 -12.90 -15.45 -5.16
N LEU A 88 -13.58 -15.31 -4.03
CA LEU A 88 -13.14 -14.46 -2.93
C LEU A 88 -12.44 -15.26 -1.84
N LEU A 89 -11.23 -14.84 -1.48
CA LEU A 89 -10.54 -15.28 -0.27
C LEU A 89 -10.41 -14.07 0.65
N VAL A 90 -11.11 -14.09 1.78
CA VAL A 90 -11.20 -12.95 2.70
C VAL A 90 -10.45 -13.27 3.99
N ALA A 91 -9.60 -12.34 4.43
CA ALA A 91 -8.84 -12.50 5.67
C ALA A 91 -9.77 -12.54 6.90
N PRO A 92 -9.49 -13.38 7.92
CA PRO A 92 -10.29 -13.42 9.14
C PRO A 92 -10.41 -12.06 9.86
N ALA A 93 -9.36 -11.24 9.77
CA ALA A 93 -9.32 -9.90 10.36
C ALA A 93 -10.38 -8.95 9.79
N PHE A 94 -10.88 -9.19 8.56
CA PHE A 94 -11.94 -8.37 7.99
C PHE A 94 -13.21 -8.40 8.85
N LEU A 95 -13.62 -9.59 9.28
CA LEU A 95 -14.77 -9.74 10.18
C LEU A 95 -14.53 -9.09 11.54
N ALA A 96 -13.32 -9.23 12.08
CA ALA A 96 -12.96 -8.66 13.38
C ALA A 96 -12.91 -7.13 13.37
N ASN A 97 -12.40 -6.53 12.29
CA ASN A 97 -12.22 -5.08 12.18
C ASN A 97 -13.48 -4.35 11.68
N TYR A 98 -14.35 -5.03 10.93
CA TYR A 98 -15.57 -4.45 10.34
C TYR A 98 -16.84 -5.23 10.71
N PRO A 99 -17.13 -5.40 12.01
CA PRO A 99 -18.20 -6.29 12.47
C PRO A 99 -19.61 -5.82 12.07
N LYS A 100 -19.79 -4.56 11.68
CA LYS A 100 -21.10 -4.01 11.27
C LYS A 100 -21.27 -4.01 9.75
N GLU A 101 -20.18 -3.94 9.01
CA GLU A 101 -20.15 -3.73 7.57
C GLU A 101 -19.94 -5.03 6.77
N TYR A 102 -19.26 -6.02 7.36
CA TYR A 102 -18.82 -7.22 6.61
C TYR A 102 -19.97 -7.93 5.88
N GLY A 103 -21.15 -8.04 6.51
CA GLY A 103 -22.31 -8.72 5.91
C GLY A 103 -22.84 -8.00 4.69
N SER A 104 -22.91 -6.68 4.76
CA SER A 104 -23.32 -5.82 3.63
C SER A 104 -22.31 -5.89 2.49
N VAL A 105 -21.00 -5.89 2.80
CA VAL A 105 -19.94 -5.99 1.79
C VAL A 105 -20.02 -7.33 1.06
N LEU A 106 -20.04 -8.44 1.80
CA LEU A 106 -20.08 -9.78 1.18
C LEU A 106 -21.41 -10.04 0.45
N GLY A 107 -22.52 -9.53 0.97
CA GLY A 107 -23.82 -9.58 0.30
C GLY A 107 -23.85 -8.78 -0.99
N GLY A 108 -23.28 -7.58 -0.98
CA GLY A 108 -23.15 -6.72 -2.16
C GLY A 108 -22.31 -7.36 -3.26
N LEU A 109 -21.20 -7.99 -2.90
CA LEU A 109 -20.35 -8.70 -3.88
C LEU A 109 -21.03 -9.94 -4.48
N LYS A 110 -21.95 -10.58 -3.77
CA LYS A 110 -22.69 -11.76 -4.27
C LYS A 110 -23.77 -11.39 -5.29
N ASN A 111 -24.44 -10.27 -5.08
CA ASN A 111 -25.58 -9.82 -5.89
C ASN A 111 -25.22 -8.56 -6.68
N TRP A 112 -24.00 -8.51 -7.23
CA TRP A 112 -23.55 -7.37 -8.02
C TRP A 112 -24.33 -7.32 -9.34
N GLU A 113 -25.14 -6.28 -9.51
CA GLU A 113 -25.93 -5.97 -10.71
C GLU A 113 -25.40 -4.72 -11.43
#